data_AF-A0A924E7U6-F1
#
_entry.id   AF-A0A924E7U6-F1
#
_cell.length_a   1.000
_cell.length_b   1.000
_cell.length_c   1.000
_cell.angle_alpha   90.00
_cell.angle_beta   90.00
_cell.angle_gamma   90.00
#
_symmetry.space_group_name_H-M   'P 1'
#
loop_
_entity.id
_entity.type
_entity.pdbx_description
1 polymer ?
#
loop_
_entity_poly.entity_id
_entity_poly.type
_entity_poly.pdbx_seq_one_letter_code
_entity_poly.pdbx_strand_id
1 'polypeptide(L)' 'DKTNPLKIKGVGELGISGAGAAVANAVFNACGVRIRDYPLTLDKVIAGLPVLA' A
#
# COMPACT_ATOMS: atom_id res chain seq x y z
N ASP A 1 -22.14 18.36 8.23
CA ASP A 1 -22.11 17.54 7.00
C ASP A 1 -22.89 18.28 5.93
N LYS A 2 -22.20 18.84 4.92
CA LYS A 2 -22.77 19.75 3.89
C LYS A 2 -22.90 19.08 2.52
N THR A 3 -22.57 17.79 2.42
CA THR A 3 -22.29 17.12 1.14
C THR A 3 -23.56 16.69 0.42
N ASN A 4 -24.59 16.24 1.13
CA ASN A 4 -25.92 15.98 0.58
C ASN A 4 -27.01 16.03 1.69
N PRO A 5 -28.30 16.24 1.34
CA PRO A 5 -29.40 16.35 2.31
C PRO A 5 -29.61 15.11 3.17
N LEU A 6 -29.26 13.93 2.66
CA LEU A 6 -29.41 12.64 3.34
C LEU A 6 -28.24 12.32 4.29
N LYS A 7 -27.17 13.13 4.29
CA LYS A 7 -25.94 12.92 5.07
C LYS A 7 -25.28 11.54 4.84
N ILE A 8 -25.52 10.93 3.68
CA ILE A 8 -24.92 9.65 3.31
C ILE A 8 -23.54 9.86 2.67
N LYS A 9 -22.68 8.85 2.71
CA LYS A 9 -21.36 8.87 2.08
C LYS A 9 -21.11 7.56 1.35
N GLY A 10 -20.41 7.62 0.23
CA GLY A 10 -19.93 6.43 -0.47
C GLY A 10 -18.80 5.78 0.32
N VAL A 11 -18.92 4.47 0.58
CA VAL A 11 -17.91 3.69 1.32
C VAL A 11 -17.47 2.42 0.59
N GLY A 12 -18.09 2.10 -0.56
CA GLY A 12 -17.84 0.85 -1.30
C GLY A 12 -16.38 0.67 -1.73
N GLU A 13 -15.73 1.74 -2.18
CA GLU A 13 -14.33 1.69 -2.64
C GLU A 13 -13.32 2.16 -1.58
N LEU A 14 -13.80 2.85 -0.53
CA LEU A 14 -12.93 3.45 0.48
C LEU A 14 -12.08 2.39 1.20
N GLY A 15 -12.66 1.21 1.46
CA GLY A 15 -11.96 0.12 2.15
C GLY A 15 -10.73 -0.39 1.40
N ILE A 16 -10.76 -0.43 0.06
CA ILE A 16 -9.64 -0.94 -0.74
C ILE A 16 -8.62 0.15 -1.11
N SER A 17 -9.05 1.40 -1.16
CA SER A 17 -8.26 2.54 -1.68
C SER A 17 -6.89 2.70 -1.00
N GLY A 18 -6.77 2.35 0.28
CA GLY A 18 -5.51 2.45 1.04
C GLY A 18 -4.76 1.12 1.23
N ALA A 19 -5.38 -0.02 0.93
CA ALA A 19 -4.87 -1.33 1.34
C ALA A 19 -3.51 -1.65 0.70
N GLY A 20 -3.36 -1.46 -0.61
CA GLY A 20 -2.09 -1.73 -1.32
C GLY A 20 -0.94 -0.87 -0.80
N ALA A 21 -1.19 0.43 -0.59
CA ALA A 21 -0.20 1.36 -0.06
C ALA A 21 0.20 1.02 1.38
N ALA A 22 -0.74 0.57 2.21
CA ALA A 22 -0.46 0.12 3.57
C ALA A 22 0.49 -1.08 3.59
N VAL A 23 0.23 -2.09 2.75
CA VAL A 23 1.12 -3.26 2.60
C VAL A 23 2.49 -2.83 2.08
N ALA A 24 2.56 -1.94 1.07
CA ALA A 24 3.83 -1.47 0.54
C ALA A 24 4.66 -0.67 1.56
N ASN A 25 4.01 0.12 2.42
CA ASN A 25 4.68 0.79 3.53
C ASN A 25 5.20 -0.21 4.57
N ALA A 26 4.44 -1.28 4.87
CA ALA A 26 4.87 -2.32 5.80
C ALA A 26 6.11 -3.09 5.28
N VAL A 27 6.15 -3.42 3.98
CA VAL A 27 7.34 -4.05 3.36
C VAL A 27 8.55 -3.12 3.44
N PHE A 28 8.38 -1.83 3.13
CA PHE A 28 9.47 -0.85 3.29
C PHE A 28 9.95 -0.76 4.74
N ASN A 29 9.04 -0.75 5.70
CA ASN A 29 9.38 -0.72 7.13
C ASN A 29 10.15 -1.98 7.58
N ALA A 30 9.78 -3.16 7.06
CA ALA A 30 10.41 -4.43 7.44
C ALA A 30 11.76 -4.66 6.77
N CYS A 31 11.89 -4.29 5.49
CA CYS A 31 13.04 -4.67 4.66
C CYS A 31 13.94 -3.48 4.30
N GLY A 32 13.49 -2.24 4.51
CA GLY A 32 14.16 -1.04 3.98
C GLY A 32 14.02 -0.86 2.46
N VAL A 33 13.40 -1.81 1.76
CA VAL A 33 13.26 -1.82 0.29
C VAL A 33 11.95 -1.14 -0.13
N ARG A 34 12.05 -0.04 -0.89
CA ARG A 34 10.88 0.73 -1.35
C ARG A 34 10.50 0.38 -2.78
N ILE A 35 9.43 -0.38 -2.95
CA ILE A 35 8.83 -0.68 -4.27
C ILE A 35 7.73 0.34 -4.57
N ARG A 36 7.77 0.95 -5.76
CA ARG A 36 6.75 1.90 -6.24
C ARG A 36 5.95 1.38 -7.43
N ASP A 37 6.50 0.42 -8.15
CA ASP A 37 5.88 -0.22 -9.30
C ASP A 37 5.21 -1.53 -8.86
N TYR A 38 3.88 -1.56 -8.93
CA TYR A 38 3.09 -2.74 -8.60
C TYR A 38 3.16 -3.77 -9.73
N PRO A 39 2.99 -5.07 -9.45
CA PRO A 39 2.75 -5.69 -8.13
C PRO A 39 4.00 -5.76 -7.23
N LEU A 40 3.80 -5.90 -5.90
CA LEU A 40 4.86 -6.13 -4.90
C LEU A 40 5.27 -7.60 -4.88
N THR A 41 5.99 -8.02 -5.92
CA THR A 41 6.48 -9.39 -6.05
C THR A 41 7.79 -9.60 -5.30
N LEU A 42 8.07 -10.85 -4.95
CA LEU A 42 9.24 -11.24 -4.17
C LEU A 42 10.57 -10.87 -4.85
N ASP A 43 10.66 -11.02 -6.17
CA ASP A 43 11.85 -10.66 -6.97
C ASP A 43 12.23 -9.19 -6.80
N LYS A 44 11.24 -8.28 -6.78
CA LYS A 44 11.48 -6.84 -6.54
C LYS A 44 11.97 -6.56 -5.13
N VAL A 45 11.55 -7.35 -4.14
CA VAL A 45 12.04 -7.21 -2.75
C VAL A 45 13.47 -7.72 -2.65
N ILE A 46 13.74 -8.93 -3.16
CA ILE A 46 15.05 -9.58 -3.11
C ILE A 46 16.11 -8.72 -3.81
N ALA A 47 15.79 -8.11 -4.96
CA ALA A 47 16.70 -7.25 -5.69
C ALA A 47 17.17 -6.01 -4.90
N GLY A 48 16.44 -5.60 -3.86
CA GLY A 48 16.80 -4.46 -3.00
C GLY A 48 17.43 -4.84 -1.66
N LEU A 49 17.49 -6.12 -1.31
CA LEU A 49 18.07 -6.58 -0.04
C LEU A 49 19.61 -6.59 -0.11
N PRO A 50 20.31 -6.40 1.03
CA PRO A 50 21.76 -6.55 1.07
C PRO A 50 22.16 -7.99 0.74
N VAL A 51 23.31 -8.15 0.10
CA VAL A 51 23.93 -9.47 -0.07
C VAL A 51 24.29 -10.00 1.31
N LEU A 52 23.86 -11.22 1.63
CA LEU A 52 24.24 -11.90 2.86
C LEU A 52 25.77 -12.04 2.88
N ALA A 53 26.39 -11.59 3.96
CA ALA A 53 27.82 -11.73 4.22
C ALA A 53 28.20 -13.20 4.47
#